data_AF-A0A954L239-F1
#
_entry.id   AF-A0A954L239-F1
#
_cell.length_a   1.000
_cell.length_b   1.000
_cell.length_c   1.000
_cell.angle_alpha   90.00
_cell.angle_beta   90.00
_cell.angle_gamma   90.00
#
_symmetry.space_group_name_H-M   'P 1'
#
loop_
_entity.id
_entity.type
_entity.pdbx_description
1 polymer ?
#
loop_
_entity_poly.entity_id
_entity_poly.type
_entity_poly.pdbx_seq_one_letter_code
_entity_poly.pdbx_strand_id
1 'polypeptide(L)'
;MSVPTSHLPEPGDRLSRDDFEAICRAHDIKHAELINGVVRLPAAAVRFREHGEPHSNIWGGSLSTSRCTPKFALATTPPSGWGVRVNRSRMQSC
;
A
#
# COMPACT_ATOMS: atom_id res chain seq x y z
N MET A 1 -10.76 26.27 -9.20
CA MET A 1 -9.60 27.13 -9.49
C MET A 1 -8.74 26.35 -10.46
N SER A 2 -8.58 26.80 -11.70
CA SER A 2 -7.77 26.11 -12.71
C SER A 2 -6.31 26.49 -12.51
N VAL A 3 -5.47 25.54 -12.07
CA VAL A 3 -4.02 25.75 -12.00
C VAL A 3 -3.44 25.61 -13.42
N PRO A 4 -2.53 26.49 -13.87
CA PRO A 4 -1.91 26.36 -15.18
C PRO A 4 -1.02 25.10 -15.24
N THR A 5 -1.33 24.23 -16.20
CA THR A 5 -0.62 22.99 -16.59
C THR A 5 0.79 23.25 -17.17
N SER A 6 1.45 24.35 -16.83
CA SER A 6 2.64 24.82 -17.55
C SER A 6 3.98 24.44 -16.93
N HIS A 7 4.01 23.92 -15.70
CA HIS A 7 5.26 23.48 -15.06
C HIS A 7 5.13 22.07 -14.49
N LEU A 8 6.23 21.33 -14.54
CA LEU A 8 6.35 20.03 -13.90
C LEU A 8 6.11 20.20 -12.40
N PRO A 9 5.40 19.26 -11.75
CA PRO A 9 5.07 19.36 -10.34
C PRO A 9 6.34 19.19 -9.51
N GLU A 10 6.65 20.19 -8.71
CA GLU A 10 7.83 20.22 -7.86
C GLU A 10 7.51 19.71 -6.45
N PRO A 11 8.49 19.16 -5.72
CA PRO A 11 8.30 18.76 -4.32
C PRO A 11 7.81 19.94 -3.47
N GLY A 12 6.66 19.79 -2.83
CA GLY A 12 6.06 20.82 -1.99
C GLY A 12 4.91 21.59 -2.63
N ASP A 13 4.66 21.43 -3.93
CA ASP A 13 3.52 22.05 -4.61
C ASP A 13 2.20 21.64 -4.00
N ARG A 14 1.26 22.59 -3.89
CA ARG A 14 -0.10 22.31 -3.42
C ARG A 14 -1.04 22.17 -4.60
N LEU A 15 -1.51 20.95 -4.83
CA LEU A 15 -2.39 20.62 -5.94
C LEU A 15 -3.66 19.93 -5.45
N SER A 16 -4.76 20.18 -6.17
CA SER A 16 -5.93 19.33 -6.07
C SER A 16 -5.62 17.96 -6.67
N ARG A 17 -6.42 16.95 -6.30
CA ARG A 17 -6.28 15.61 -6.88
C ARG A 17 -6.44 15.62 -8.40
N ASP A 18 -7.43 16.36 -8.90
CA ASP A 18 -7.74 16.41 -10.33
C ASP A 18 -6.61 17.05 -11.14
N ASP A 19 -6.06 18.16 -10.63
CA ASP A 19 -4.93 18.85 -11.27
C ASP A 19 -3.67 17.96 -11.27
N PHE A 20 -3.39 17.30 -10.14
CA PHE A 20 -2.28 16.37 -10.02
C PHE A 20 -2.39 15.21 -11.01
N GLU A 21 -3.55 14.57 -11.11
CA GLU A 21 -3.78 13.46 -12.04
C GLU A 21 -3.67 13.92 -13.52
N ALA A 22 -4.16 15.13 -13.84
CA ALA A 22 -4.04 15.69 -15.18
C ALA A 22 -2.57 15.92 -15.57
N ILE A 23 -1.77 16.51 -14.68
CA ILE A 23 -0.34 16.77 -14.89
C ILE A 23 0.45 15.46 -15.00
N CYS A 24 0.23 14.50 -14.09
CA CYS A 24 0.92 13.22 -14.13
C CYS A 24 0.63 12.44 -15.42
N ARG A 25 -0.61 12.46 -15.91
CA ARG A 25 -0.98 11.85 -17.21
C ARG A 25 -0.34 12.57 -18.39
N ALA A 26 -0.31 13.90 -18.38
CA ALA A 26 0.24 14.68 -19.48
C ALA A 26 1.76 14.54 -19.64
N HIS A 27 2.48 14.36 -18.53
CA HIS A 27 3.94 14.32 -18.49
C HIS A 27 4.53 12.91 -18.24
N ASP A 28 3.69 11.84 -18.25
CA ASP A 28 4.07 10.44 -17.94
C ASP A 28 4.88 10.29 -16.63
N ILE A 29 4.49 11.06 -15.59
CA ILE A 29 5.18 11.05 -14.31
C ILE A 29 4.73 9.82 -13.50
N LYS A 30 5.63 8.86 -13.31
CA LYS A 30 5.34 7.57 -12.64
C LYS A 30 5.65 7.54 -11.14
N HIS A 31 6.47 8.47 -10.68
CA HIS A 31 7.02 8.47 -9.32
C HIS A 31 6.72 9.79 -8.64
N ALA A 32 5.46 10.21 -8.60
CA ALA A 32 5.01 11.36 -7.81
C ALA A 32 3.83 10.91 -6.95
N GLU A 33 3.77 11.42 -5.73
CA GLU A 33 2.71 11.12 -4.77
C GLU A 33 2.06 12.42 -4.30
N LEU A 34 0.73 12.45 -4.25
CA LEU A 34 -0.01 13.55 -3.65
C LEU A 34 -0.40 13.15 -2.21
N ILE A 35 0.28 13.72 -1.22
CA ILE A 35 0.03 13.45 0.21
C ILE A 35 -0.54 14.70 0.85
N ASN A 36 -1.78 14.65 1.33
CA ASN A 36 -2.49 15.77 1.97
C ASN A 36 -2.53 17.04 1.09
N GLY A 37 -2.70 16.86 -0.22
CA GLY A 37 -2.71 17.97 -1.18
C GLY A 37 -1.33 18.58 -1.43
N VAL A 38 -0.24 17.94 -0.99
CA VAL A 38 1.14 18.34 -1.26
C VAL A 38 1.83 17.29 -2.12
N VAL A 39 2.46 17.73 -3.20
CA VAL A 39 3.26 16.87 -4.08
C VAL A 39 4.53 16.46 -3.35
N ARG A 40 4.81 15.15 -3.34
CA ARG A 40 6.07 14.58 -2.91
C ARG A 40 6.65 13.72 -4.02
N LEU A 41 7.90 13.97 -4.35
CA LEU A 41 8.69 13.07 -5.18
C LEU A 41 9.47 12.13 -4.23
N PRO A 42 9.47 10.82 -4.48
CA PRO A 42 10.30 9.89 -3.73
C PRO A 42 11.78 10.23 -3.96
N ALA A 43 12.62 9.87 -3.00
CA ALA A 43 14.05 10.10 -3.10
C ALA A 43 14.61 9.45 -4.38
N ALA A 44 15.28 10.26 -5.23
CA ALA A 44 15.76 9.85 -6.54
C ALA A 44 16.73 8.65 -6.52
N ALA A 45 17.33 8.34 -5.37
CA ALA A 45 18.13 7.13 -5.16
C ALA A 45 18.04 6.66 -3.70
N VAL A 46 17.28 5.59 -3.47
CA VAL A 46 17.32 4.83 -2.22
C VAL A 46 18.52 3.89 -2.25
N ARG A 47 19.27 3.83 -1.15
CA ARG A 47 20.52 3.06 -1.10
C ARG A 47 20.22 1.57 -1.00
N PHE A 48 20.99 0.76 -1.73
CA PHE A 48 20.72 -0.67 -1.85
C PHE A 48 20.77 -1.38 -0.49
N ARG A 49 21.79 -1.13 0.33
CA ARG A 49 21.94 -1.80 1.65
C ARG A 49 20.87 -1.39 2.65
N GLU A 50 20.50 -0.11 2.65
CA GLU A 50 19.59 0.47 3.62
C GLU A 50 18.11 0.27 3.23
N HIS A 51 17.82 -0.03 1.96
CA HIS A 51 16.44 -0.15 1.47
C HIS A 51 16.21 -1.38 0.58
N GLY A 52 17.01 -1.57 -0.46
CA GLY A 52 16.82 -2.65 -1.45
C GLY A 52 17.00 -4.05 -0.87
N GLU A 53 18.09 -4.26 -0.11
CA GLU A 53 18.43 -5.50 0.57
C GLU A 53 17.38 -5.91 1.63
N PRO A 54 16.99 -5.03 2.59
CA PRO A 54 15.97 -5.40 3.57
C PRO A 54 14.61 -5.69 2.91
N HIS A 55 14.19 -4.93 1.90
CA HIS A 55 12.95 -5.23 1.16
C HIS A 55 13.06 -6.59 0.44
N SER A 56 14.19 -6.91 -0.18
CA SER A 56 14.41 -8.20 -0.86
C SER A 56 14.33 -9.37 0.11
N ASN A 57 14.88 -9.22 1.32
CA ASN A 57 14.82 -10.26 2.36
C ASN A 57 13.39 -10.47 2.87
N ILE A 58 12.60 -9.41 3.04
CA ILE A 58 11.18 -9.52 3.41
C ILE A 58 10.39 -10.25 2.32
N TRP A 59 10.57 -9.84 1.07
CA TRP A 59 9.91 -10.48 -0.08
C TRP A 59 10.31 -11.96 -0.22
N GLY A 60 11.61 -12.27 -0.11
CA GLY A 60 12.13 -13.62 -0.16
C GLY A 60 11.62 -14.50 0.98
N GLY A 61 11.55 -13.96 2.20
CA GLY A 61 10.96 -14.65 3.35
C GLY A 61 9.46 -14.94 3.17
N SER A 62 8.69 -13.96 2.72
CA SER A 62 7.26 -14.13 2.44
C SER A 62 7.00 -15.17 1.34
N LEU A 63 7.80 -15.16 0.26
CA LEU A 63 7.69 -16.16 -0.79
C LEU A 63 8.07 -17.56 -0.30
N SER A 64 9.15 -17.68 0.48
CA SER A 64 9.61 -18.96 1.02
C SER A 64 8.56 -19.58 1.94
N THR A 65 7.97 -18.78 2.83
CA THR A 65 6.89 -19.23 3.72
C THR A 65 5.65 -19.64 2.92
N SER A 66 5.14 -18.82 2.00
CA SER A 66 3.96 -19.17 1.18
C SER A 66 4.16 -20.47 0.37
N ARG A 67 5.37 -20.71 -0.15
CA ARG A 67 5.70 -21.95 -0.89
C ARG A 67 5.83 -23.16 0.02
N CYS A 68 6.40 -23.00 1.21
CA CYS A 68 6.60 -24.11 2.16
C CYS A 68 5.35 -24.41 3.00
N THR A 69 4.45 -23.45 3.16
CA THR A 69 3.18 -23.59 3.89
C THR A 69 2.01 -23.05 3.06
N PRO A 70 1.58 -23.75 1.99
CA PRO A 70 0.58 -23.25 1.03
C PRO A 70 -0.82 -23.00 1.62
N LYS A 71 -1.10 -23.47 2.85
CA LYS A 71 -2.36 -23.19 3.58
C LYS A 71 -2.30 -21.93 4.46
N PHE A 72 -1.16 -21.24 4.53
CA PHE A 72 -1.03 -20.00 5.28
C PHE A 72 -1.45 -18.82 4.41
N ALA A 73 -2.74 -18.49 4.45
CA ALA A 73 -3.22 -17.23 3.92
C ALA A 73 -2.90 -16.12 4.95
N LEU A 74 -2.11 -15.12 4.54
CA LEU A 74 -1.97 -13.84 5.26
C LEU A 74 -3.25 -13.01 5.08
N ALA A 75 -4.38 -13.57 5.47
CA ALA A 75 -5.55 -12.79 5.87
C ALA A 75 -5.50 -12.78 7.39
N THR A 76 -5.58 -11.59 7.97
CA THR A 76 -5.78 -11.31 9.39
C THR A 76 -6.83 -12.25 9.99
N THR A 77 -6.40 -13.44 10.40
CA THR A 77 -7.13 -14.26 11.35
C THR A 77 -6.60 -13.81 12.68
N PRO A 78 -7.33 -12.97 13.44
CA PRO A 78 -6.91 -12.67 14.80
C PRO A 78 -6.73 -14.00 15.52
N PRO A 79 -5.69 -14.17 16.37
CA PRO A 79 -5.56 -15.38 17.16
C PRO A 79 -6.87 -15.56 17.92
N SER A 80 -7.62 -16.60 17.54
CA SER A 80 -8.96 -16.88 18.03
C SER A 80 -8.86 -17.37 19.48
N GLY A 81 -8.54 -16.46 20.39
CA GLY A 81 -8.66 -16.61 21.85
C GLY A 81 -9.97 -16.06 22.40
N TRP A 82 -10.76 -15.36 21.58
CA TRP A 82 -12.11 -14.90 21.93
C TRP A 82 -13.16 -15.73 21.21
N GLY A 83 -13.26 -17.00 21.62
CA GLY A 83 -14.37 -17.86 21.22
C GLY A 83 -15.61 -17.51 22.03
N VAL A 84 -16.52 -16.71 21.47
CA VAL A 84 -17.91 -16.73 21.91
C VAL A 84 -18.44 -18.13 21.62
N ARG A 85 -18.63 -18.94 22.67
CA ARG A 85 -19.23 -20.27 22.58
C ARG A 85 -20.73 -20.10 22.30
N VAL A 86 -21.12 -20.03 21.02
CA VAL A 86 -22.51 -20.24 20.62
C VAL A 86 -22.86 -21.70 20.83
N ASN A 87 -23.66 -21.99 21.86
CA ASN A 87 -24.14 -23.32 22.19
C ASN A 87 -25.18 -23.76 21.14
N ARG A 88 -24.72 -24.47 20.10
CA ARG A 88 -25.55 -24.98 18.99
C ARG A 88 -26.22 -26.33 19.33
N SER A 89 -26.70 -26.52 20.57
CA SER A 89 -27.36 -27.76 21.00
C SER A 89 -28.85 -27.62 21.36
N ARG A 90 -29.47 -26.45 21.17
CA ARG A 90 -30.93 -26.29 21.36
C ARG A 90 -31.68 -26.00 20.07
N MET A 91 -31.46 -26.85 19.06
CA MET A 91 -32.32 -26.89 17.88
C MET A 91 -32.29 -28.30 17.28
N GLN A 92 -33.10 -29.20 17.87
CA GLN A 92 -33.80 -30.31 17.22
C GLN A 92 -34.64 -31.09 18.26
N SER A 93 -35.92 -31.32 17.90
CA SER A 93 -36.90 -32.27 18.47
C SER A 93 -37.82 -31.83 19.63
N CYS A 94 -38.94 -31.17 19.31
CA CYS A 94 -40.33 -31.67 19.33
C CYS A 94 -41.26 -30.58 18.77
#